data_AF-A0AAW5EH01-F1
#
_entry.id   AF-A0AAW5EH01-F1
#
_cell.length_a   1.000
_cell.length_b   1.000
_cell.length_c   1.000
_cell.angle_alpha   90.00
_cell.angle_beta   90.00
_cell.angle_gamma   90.00
#
_symmetry.space_group_name_H-M   'P 1'
#
loop_
_entity.id
_entity.type
_entity.pdbx_description
1 polymer ?
#
loop_
_entity_poly.entity_id
_entity_poly.type
_entity_poly.pdbx_seq_one_letter_code
_entity_poly.pdbx_strand_id
1 'polypeptide(L)' 'KTLKSASETISKVPILNYVILGKNQEISANIKVDGALDDPKFHTQILSDTLKTPFNLIKNIIQLPSNLFN' A
#
# COMPACT_ATOMS: atom_id res chain seq x y z
N LYS A 1 -15.77 0.50 10.49
CA LYS A 1 -14.87 -0.40 11.27
C LYS A 1 -13.70 -0.96 10.44
N THR A 2 -13.67 -0.82 9.11
CA THR A 2 -12.69 -1.48 8.24
C THR A 2 -11.29 -0.86 8.27
N LEU A 3 -11.16 0.46 8.06
CA LEU A 3 -9.85 1.12 8.02
C LEU A 3 -9.15 1.15 9.38
N LYS A 4 -9.91 1.40 10.46
CA LYS A 4 -9.37 1.44 11.83
C LYS A 4 -8.83 0.08 12.26
N SER A 5 -9.55 -1.01 11.99
CA SER A 5 -9.09 -2.36 12.32
C SER A 5 -7.93 -2.84 11.43
N ALA A 6 -7.88 -2.41 10.17
CA ALA A 6 -6.72 -2.63 9.31
C ALA A 6 -5.48 -1.90 9.85
N SER A 7 -5.61 -0.62 10.21
CA SER A 7 -4.53 0.14 10.88
C SER A 7 -4.07 -0.52 12.18
N GLU A 8 -4.99 -0.93 13.05
CA GLU A 8 -4.66 -1.60 14.31
C GLU A 8 -3.89 -2.93 14.10
N THR A 9 -4.18 -3.66 13.01
CA THR A 9 -3.50 -4.92 12.69
C THR A 9 -2.12 -4.66 12.08
N ILE A 10 -1.99 -3.68 11.20
CA ILE A 10 -0.71 -3.27 10.60
C ILE A 10 0.25 -2.75 11.69
N SER A 11 -0.26 -2.01 12.68
CA SER A 11 0.53 -1.51 13.81
C SER A 11 1.11 -2.62 14.70
N LYS A 12 0.52 -3.82 14.72
CA LYS A 12 1.02 -4.96 15.52
C LYS A 12 2.21 -5.67 14.89
N VAL A 13 2.43 -5.49 13.58
CA VAL A 13 3.57 -6.04 12.86
C VAL A 13 4.29 -4.86 12.21
N PRO A 14 5.20 -4.18 12.91
CA PRO A 14 5.78 -2.91 12.49
C PRO A 14 6.42 -2.97 11.09
N ILE A 15 6.91 -4.16 10.71
CA ILE A 15 7.53 -4.45 9.41
C ILE A 15 6.51 -4.43 8.26
N LEU A 16 5.25 -4.84 8.51
CA LEU A 16 4.20 -4.83 7.47
C LEU A 16 3.93 -3.43 6.95
N ASN A 17 4.08 -2.41 7.80
CA ASN A 17 3.91 -1.02 7.40
C ASN A 17 4.92 -0.63 6.30
N TYR A 18 6.19 -0.98 6.46
CA TYR A 18 7.23 -0.69 5.48
C TYR A 18 7.10 -1.54 4.21
N VAL A 19 6.71 -2.82 4.36
CA VAL A 19 6.55 -3.72 3.21
C VAL A 19 5.39 -3.29 2.31
N ILE A 20 4.27 -2.85 2.90
CA ILE A 20 3.06 -2.43 2.18
C ILE A 20 3.17 -0.98 1.68
N LEU A 21 3.69 -0.06 2.51
CA LEU A 21 3.75 1.37 2.20
C LEU A 21 5.09 1.82 1.58
N GLY A 22 6.10 0.95 1.55
CA GLY A 22 7.44 1.27 1.06
C GLY A 22 8.21 2.27 1.95
N LYS A 23 9.34 2.75 1.43
CA LYS A 23 10.32 3.57 2.17
C LYS A 23 9.75 4.86 2.78
N ASN A 24 8.85 5.53 2.06
CA ASN A 24 8.28 6.81 2.49
C ASN A 24 7.00 6.64 3.31
N GLN A 25 6.59 5.39 3.57
CA GLN A 25 5.34 5.05 4.26
C GLN A 25 4.09 5.67 3.59
N GLU A 26 4.11 5.80 2.27
CA GLU A 26 3.03 6.42 1.51
C GLU A 26 2.69 5.58 0.28
N ILE A 27 1.39 5.34 0.06
CA ILE A 27 0.91 4.67 -1.15
C ILE A 27 0.45 5.75 -2.12
N SER A 28 1.20 5.94 -3.20
CA SER A 28 0.73 6.71 -4.34
C SER A 28 -0.22 5.85 -5.18
N ALA A 29 -1.50 6.22 -5.23
CA ALA A 29 -2.48 5.58 -6.10
C ALA A 29 -2.84 6.52 -7.24
N ASN A 30 -2.69 6.07 -8.48
CA ASN A 30 -3.19 6.79 -9.64
C ASN A 30 -4.60 6.28 -9.92
N ILE A 31 -5.56 7.20 -9.82
CA ILE A 31 -6.99 6.92 -10.00
C ILE A 31 -7.39 7.59 -11.31
N LYS A 32 -7.80 6.77 -12.28
CA LYS A 32 -8.42 7.28 -13.49
C LYS A 32 -9.92 7.36 -13.28
N VAL A 33 -10.48 8.54 -13.49
CA VAL A 33 -11.92 8.78 -13.45
C VAL A 33 -12.40 9.08 -14.86
N ASP A 34 -13.34 8.29 -15.35
CA ASP A 34 -14.02 8.51 -16.62
C ASP A 34 -15.52 8.23 -16.49
N GLY A 35 -16.30 8.31 -17.57
CA GLY A 35 -17.76 8.12 -17.52
C GLY A 35 -18.54 9.41 -17.37
N ALA A 36 -19.82 9.29 -17.01
CA ALA A 36 -20.74 10.41 -16.94
C ALA A 36 -20.60 11.15 -15.59
N LEU A 37 -21.01 12.42 -15.53
CA LEU A 37 -20.93 13.20 -14.28
C LEU A 37 -21.86 12.64 -13.18
N ASP A 38 -22.97 12.03 -13.60
CA ASP A 38 -23.96 11.36 -12.76
C ASP A 38 -23.61 9.88 -12.47
N ASP A 39 -22.78 9.26 -13.30
CA ASP A 39 -22.24 7.89 -13.10
C ASP A 39 -20.74 7.81 -13.47
N PRO A 40 -19.85 8.34 -12.61
CA PRO A 40 -18.42 8.26 -12.85
C PRO A 40 -17.89 6.86 -12.56
N LYS A 41 -16.98 6.40 -13.41
CA LYS A 41 -16.27 5.13 -13.31
C LYS A 41 -14.85 5.36 -12.80
N PHE A 42 -14.49 4.61 -11.76
CA PHE A 42 -13.19 4.71 -11.10
C PHE A 42 -12.34 3.50 -11.43
N HIS A 43 -11.12 3.74 -11.93
CA HIS A 43 -10.15 2.70 -12.25
C HIS A 43 -8.88 2.94 -11.43
N THR A 44 -8.43 1.93 -10.69
CA THR A 44 -7.23 2.01 -9.84
C THR A 44 -6.16 1.05 -10.36
N GLN A 45 -5.08 1.60 -10.94
CA GLN A 45 -4.01 0.78 -11.55
C GLN A 45 -2.93 0.35 -10.53
N ILE A 46 -2.58 1.22 -9.59
CA ILE A 46 -1.36 1.03 -8.78
C ILE A 46 -1.51 -0.01 -7.66
N LEU A 47 -2.72 -0.13 -7.07
CA LEU A 47 -2.98 -1.13 -6.04
C LEU A 47 -2.99 -2.56 -6.61
N SER A 48 -3.56 -2.76 -7.80
CA SER A 48 -3.63 -4.09 -8.40
C SER A 48 -2.26 -4.61 -8.83
N ASP A 49 -1.41 -3.78 -9.44
CA ASP A 49 -0.18 -4.26 -10.07
C ASP A 49 0.98 -4.42 -9.07
N THR A 50 1.02 -3.56 -8.05
CA THR A 50 2.05 -3.61 -6.99
C THR A 50 1.86 -4.83 -6.08
N LEU A 51 0.62 -5.19 -5.75
CA LEU A 51 0.31 -6.38 -4.93
C LEU A 51 0.46 -7.70 -5.71
N LYS A 52 0.31 -7.67 -7.04
CA LYS A 52 0.51 -8.85 -7.90
C LYS A 52 1.97 -9.17 -8.15
N THR A 53 2.89 -8.24 -7.89
CA THR A 53 4.31 -8.41 -8.21
C THR A 53 5.12 -8.64 -6.94
N PRO A 54 5.61 -9.87 -6.66
CA PRO A 54 6.36 -10.17 -5.44
C PRO A 54 7.72 -9.44 -5.38
N PHE A 55 8.25 -9.01 -6.53
CA PHE A 55 9.55 -8.34 -6.63
C PHE A 55 9.65 -7.06 -5.79
N ASN A 56 8.60 -6.22 -5.81
CA ASN A 56 8.61 -4.96 -5.06
C ASN A 56 8.50 -5.20 -3.54
N LEU A 57 7.75 -6.23 -3.12
CA LEU A 57 7.64 -6.63 -1.72
C LEU A 57 8.99 -7.14 -1.18
N ILE A 58 9.67 -8.00 -1.95
CA ILE A 58 10.99 -8.52 -1.58
C ILE A 58 12.03 -7.40 -1.53
N LYS A 59 12.01 -6.46 -2.49
CA LYS A 59 12.87 -5.28 -2.47
C LYS A 59 12.65 -4.45 -1.19
N ASN A 60 11.40 -4.23 -0.80
CA ASN A 60 11.07 -3.53 0.44
C ASN A 60 11.57 -4.29 1.68
N ILE A 61 11.49 -5.61 1.71
CA ILE A 61 12.02 -6.44 2.80
C ILE A 61 13.54 -6.32 2.92
N ILE A 62 14.28 -6.34 1.80
CA ILE A 62 15.74 -6.21 1.82
C ILE A 62 16.19 -4.79 2.20
N GLN A 63 15.39 -3.77 1.85
CA GLN A 63 15.66 -2.37 2.18
C GLN A 63 15.15 -1.96 3.56
N LEU A 64 14.70 -2.92 4.39
CA LEU A 64 14.20 -2.64 5.73
C LEU A 64 15.26 -1.91 6.55
N PRO A 65 14.94 -0.72 7.08
CA PRO A 65 15.87 0.00 7.92
C PRO A 65 15.99 -0.72 9.27
N SER A 66 17.24 -0.93 9.71
CA SER A 66 17.57 -1.69 10.91
C SER A 66 17.03 -1.09 12.20
N ASN A 67 16.69 0.20 12.19
CA ASN A 67 16.06 0.91 13.31
C ASN A 67 14.60 0.48 13.60
N LEU A 68 13.99 -0.36 12.77
CA LEU A 68 12.64 -0.92 13.01
C LEU A 68 12.64 -2.12 13.98
N PHE A 69 13.82 -2.65 14.32
CA PHE A 69 13.98 -3.80 15.21
C PHE A 69 14.43 -3.40 16.64
N ASN A 70 14.34 -2.11 16.96
CA ASN A 70 14.83 -1.52 18.21
C ASN A 70 13.71 -1.14 19.17
#